data_AF-A0A3E1PA37-F1
#
_entry.id   AF-A0A3E1PA37-F1
#
_cell.length_a   1.000
_cell.length_b   1.000
_cell.length_c   1.000
_cell.angle_alpha   90.00
_cell.angle_beta   90.00
_cell.angle_gamma   90.00
#
_symmetry.space_group_name_H-M   'P 1'
#
loop_
_entity.id
_entity.type
_entity.pdbx_description
1 polymer ?
#
loop_
_entity_poly.entity_id
_entity_poly.type
_entity_poly.pdbx_seq_one_letter_code
_entity_poly.pdbx_strand_id
1 'polypeptide(L)'
;MLGNNLTGYDDTIVAPATAAGVGAIAVLRLNGTNAIDICNRLFPAKDLHKQASHTLHFGSIVENGRTIDEVVVSLYKAPRSYTGENIVEISCHGSPYIQQQIIDACIRAGARMAKPGEYTMRAFLNGKLDLTQAESVADLIASNSAASHQTAMQQMRGGFSKELSALREQLISFSALIELELDFSQEDVEFADRTQFYKLINEAMQVVKHLADSFQMGNVIKNGVNTAIVGKPNAGKSTLLNTLLNENRAIVSDIAGTTRDTIEEILNIQGILFRLIDTAGIRESDDTIESIGVQKTMEKIREAGVVLYMFDVNQTSVEELQEQIDAFKKDNINYLLVGNKTDIAGLAANQAKFAGIENILYISARQHEHIEDLKDRLVHKVMSGDINTEATIVTNARHHAALQEVMKSLIDVKNGLDNQLPGDLLSLDIRRCLHFLGEITGQITNEDQLDFIFSKFCIGK
;
A
#
# COMPACT_ATOMS: atom_id res chain seq x y z
N MET A 1 23.17 5.65 -18.65
CA MET A 1 23.00 4.49 -19.55
C MET A 1 23.19 3.23 -18.72
N LEU A 2 22.14 2.73 -18.08
CA LEU A 2 22.16 1.45 -17.37
C LEU A 2 21.68 0.39 -18.37
N GLY A 3 22.59 -0.08 -19.21
CA GLY A 3 22.36 -1.19 -20.14
C GLY A 3 22.86 -2.49 -19.54
N ASN A 4 22.31 -2.91 -18.40
CA ASN A 4 22.33 -4.33 -18.05
C ASN A 4 21.00 -4.90 -18.54
N ASN A 5 21.02 -5.43 -19.76
CA ASN A 5 19.94 -6.24 -20.31
C ASN A 5 19.75 -7.43 -19.37
N LEU A 6 18.71 -7.39 -18.55
CA LEU A 6 18.09 -8.59 -18.01
C LEU A 6 17.55 -9.38 -19.20
N THR A 7 18.41 -10.25 -19.75
CA THR A 7 18.11 -11.08 -20.92
C THR A 7 16.96 -12.01 -20.57
N GLY A 8 15.78 -11.79 -21.18
CA GLY A 8 14.59 -12.58 -20.87
C GLY A 8 13.23 -11.92 -21.19
N TYR A 9 13.20 -10.61 -21.47
CA TYR A 9 11.96 -9.83 -21.66
C TYR A 9 11.73 -9.31 -23.09
N ASP A 10 12.46 -9.82 -24.08
CA ASP A 10 12.31 -9.40 -25.49
C ASP A 10 11.09 -10.02 -26.20
N ASP A 11 10.35 -10.90 -25.52
CA ASP A 11 9.14 -11.52 -26.02
C ASP A 11 7.94 -10.57 -26.03
N THR A 12 6.87 -10.93 -26.74
CA THR A 12 5.61 -10.18 -26.75
C THR A 12 4.58 -10.89 -25.88
N ILE A 13 3.96 -10.14 -24.97
CA ILE A 13 2.98 -10.67 -24.01
C ILE A 13 1.56 -10.19 -24.30
N VAL A 14 0.58 -11.00 -23.92
CA VAL A 14 -0.85 -10.69 -23.98
C VAL A 14 -1.56 -11.06 -22.66
N ALA A 15 -2.51 -10.23 -22.25
CA ALA A 15 -3.40 -10.48 -21.12
C ALA A 15 -4.65 -9.58 -21.18
N PRO A 16 -5.75 -9.96 -20.50
CA PRO A 16 -6.84 -9.04 -20.23
C PRO A 16 -6.36 -7.93 -19.28
N ALA A 17 -6.72 -6.68 -19.59
CA ALA A 17 -6.43 -5.49 -18.78
C ALA A 17 -7.67 -4.99 -18.00
N THR A 18 -8.84 -5.57 -18.28
CA THR A 18 -10.10 -5.33 -17.54
C THR A 18 -10.36 -6.41 -16.50
N ALA A 19 -11.18 -6.10 -15.49
CA ALA A 19 -11.59 -7.07 -14.48
C ALA A 19 -12.28 -8.30 -15.10
N ALA A 20 -12.09 -9.46 -14.48
CA ALA A 20 -12.74 -10.69 -14.90
C ALA A 20 -14.26 -10.60 -14.72
N GLY A 21 -15.02 -11.08 -15.70
CA GLY A 21 -16.48 -11.08 -15.65
C GLY A 21 -17.12 -10.84 -17.00
N VAL A 22 -18.45 -10.70 -16.98
CA VAL A 22 -19.24 -10.30 -18.14
C VAL A 22 -19.44 -8.80 -18.09
N GLY A 23 -19.18 -8.12 -19.21
CA GLY A 23 -19.35 -6.67 -19.34
C GLY A 23 -19.64 -6.25 -20.78
N ALA A 24 -19.92 -4.96 -20.97
CA ALA A 24 -20.09 -4.42 -22.32
C ALA A 24 -18.79 -4.47 -23.12
N ILE A 25 -17.67 -4.13 -22.49
CA ILE A 25 -16.35 -4.03 -23.11
C ILE A 25 -15.32 -4.76 -22.26
N ALA A 26 -14.42 -5.48 -22.91
CA ALA A 26 -13.17 -5.96 -22.33
C ALA A 26 -11.98 -5.44 -23.14
N VAL A 27 -10.88 -5.14 -22.46
CA VAL A 27 -9.64 -4.69 -23.10
C VAL A 27 -8.58 -5.77 -22.97
N LEU A 28 -8.05 -6.23 -24.10
CA LEU A 28 -6.88 -7.10 -24.15
C LEU A 28 -5.66 -6.28 -24.54
N ARG A 29 -4.54 -6.49 -23.85
CA ARG A 29 -3.32 -5.70 -24.07
C ARG A 29 -2.18 -6.56 -24.59
N LEU A 30 -1.70 -6.26 -25.79
CA LEU A 30 -0.45 -6.78 -26.35
C LEU A 30 0.70 -5.82 -26.03
N ASN A 31 1.85 -6.34 -25.61
CA ASN A 31 3.03 -5.53 -25.32
C ASN A 31 4.32 -6.26 -25.73
N GLY A 32 5.22 -5.53 -26.38
CA GLY A 32 6.52 -6.06 -26.82
C GLY A 32 6.85 -5.62 -28.24
N THR A 33 8.05 -5.98 -28.71
CA THR A 33 8.58 -5.60 -30.03
C THR A 33 7.63 -5.96 -31.18
N ASN A 34 7.05 -7.15 -31.15
CA ASN A 34 6.16 -7.70 -32.19
C ASN A 34 4.66 -7.42 -31.95
N ALA A 35 4.29 -6.59 -30.95
CA ALA A 35 2.88 -6.34 -30.61
C ALA A 35 2.07 -5.81 -31.80
N ILE A 36 2.66 -4.90 -32.59
CA ILE A 36 2.02 -4.31 -33.77
C ILE A 36 1.93 -5.35 -34.89
N ASP A 37 2.98 -6.13 -35.14
CA ASP A 37 3.00 -7.18 -36.18
C ASP A 37 1.98 -8.29 -35.90
N ILE A 38 1.83 -8.68 -34.63
CA ILE A 38 0.82 -9.66 -34.21
C ILE A 38 -0.58 -9.13 -34.46
N CYS A 39 -0.89 -7.93 -33.99
CA CYS A 39 -2.24 -7.37 -34.18
C CYS A 39 -2.54 -7.07 -35.66
N ASN A 40 -1.56 -6.57 -36.43
CA ASN A 40 -1.72 -6.25 -37.84
C ASN A 40 -2.08 -7.48 -38.69
N ARG A 41 -1.55 -8.67 -38.34
CA ARG A 41 -1.93 -9.93 -38.99
C ARG A 41 -3.37 -10.36 -38.71
N LEU A 42 -3.88 -10.04 -37.53
CA LEU A 42 -5.22 -10.41 -37.07
C LEU A 42 -6.28 -9.35 -37.43
N PHE A 43 -5.87 -8.14 -37.84
CA PHE A 43 -6.74 -6.99 -38.08
C PHE A 43 -6.67 -6.54 -39.55
N PRO A 44 -7.43 -7.15 -40.47
CA PRO A 44 -7.33 -6.87 -41.91
C PRO A 44 -7.88 -5.50 -42.33
N ALA A 45 -8.57 -4.78 -41.43
CA ALA A 45 -9.25 -3.53 -41.79
C ALA A 45 -8.28 -2.41 -42.19
N LYS A 46 -7.06 -2.38 -41.60
CA LYS A 46 -6.03 -1.38 -41.90
C LYS A 46 -4.63 -1.93 -41.64
N ASP A 47 -3.66 -1.40 -42.38
CA ASP A 47 -2.23 -1.58 -42.11
C ASP A 47 -1.82 -0.72 -40.89
N LEU A 48 -1.68 -1.36 -39.73
CA LEU A 48 -1.33 -0.74 -38.45
C LEU A 48 0.10 -0.17 -38.44
N HIS A 49 1.01 -0.66 -39.30
CA HIS A 49 2.37 -0.11 -39.38
C HIS A 49 2.35 1.34 -39.85
N LYS A 50 1.42 1.68 -40.75
CA LYS A 50 1.25 3.02 -41.33
C LYS A 50 0.46 3.98 -40.46
N GLN A 51 -0.23 3.50 -39.43
CA GLN A 51 -1.03 4.36 -38.57
C GLN A 51 -0.17 5.12 -37.56
N ALA A 52 -0.66 6.29 -37.13
CA ALA A 52 0.01 7.08 -36.11
C ALA A 52 -0.18 6.46 -34.71
N SER A 53 0.76 6.71 -33.81
CA SER A 53 0.63 6.38 -32.39
C SER A 53 -0.51 7.20 -31.75
N HIS A 54 -1.11 6.68 -30.68
CA HIS A 54 -2.25 7.26 -29.93
C HIS A 54 -3.49 7.49 -30.80
N THR A 55 -3.78 6.54 -31.69
CA THR A 55 -4.98 6.58 -32.53
C THR A 55 -5.84 5.33 -32.35
N LEU A 56 -7.13 5.46 -32.68
CA LEU A 56 -8.14 4.41 -32.57
C LEU A 56 -8.54 3.91 -33.95
N HIS A 57 -8.72 2.60 -34.09
CA HIS A 57 -9.07 1.95 -35.35
C HIS A 57 -10.18 0.93 -35.15
N PHE A 58 -11.33 1.19 -35.77
CA PHE A 58 -12.45 0.26 -35.79
C PHE A 58 -12.27 -0.77 -36.92
N GLY A 59 -12.62 -2.03 -36.64
CA GLY A 59 -12.60 -3.13 -37.60
C GLY A 59 -12.88 -4.45 -36.91
N SER A 60 -12.54 -5.56 -37.55
CA SER A 60 -12.77 -6.90 -37.00
C SER A 60 -11.46 -7.63 -36.76
N ILE A 61 -11.39 -8.41 -35.68
CA ILE A 61 -10.34 -9.42 -35.50
C ILE A 61 -10.74 -10.67 -36.27
N VAL A 62 -9.86 -11.14 -37.15
CA VAL A 62 -10.09 -12.27 -38.04
C VAL A 62 -8.95 -13.27 -37.90
N GLU A 63 -9.29 -14.55 -37.78
CA GLU A 63 -8.33 -15.66 -37.80
C GLU A 63 -8.83 -16.74 -38.75
N ASN A 64 -7.98 -17.21 -39.68
CA ASN A 64 -8.32 -18.25 -40.66
C ASN A 64 -9.61 -17.97 -41.47
N GLY A 65 -9.87 -16.70 -41.79
CA GLY A 65 -11.07 -16.27 -42.53
C GLY A 65 -12.35 -16.21 -41.68
N ARG A 66 -12.29 -16.55 -40.38
CA ARG A 66 -13.40 -16.41 -39.44
C ARG A 66 -13.26 -15.12 -38.65
N THR A 67 -14.32 -14.32 -38.61
CA THR A 67 -14.39 -13.16 -37.72
C THR A 67 -14.60 -13.66 -36.28
N ILE A 68 -13.71 -13.24 -35.38
CA ILE A 68 -13.81 -13.51 -33.94
C ILE A 68 -14.71 -12.46 -33.29
N ASP A 69 -14.44 -11.18 -33.53
CA ASP A 69 -15.23 -10.06 -33.00
C ASP A 69 -15.01 -8.76 -33.80
N GLU A 70 -15.93 -7.82 -33.67
CA GLU A 70 -15.74 -6.41 -34.04
C GLU A 70 -15.15 -5.64 -32.86
N VAL A 71 -14.06 -4.92 -33.10
CA VAL A 71 -13.22 -4.33 -32.06
C VAL A 71 -12.84 -2.89 -32.39
N VAL A 72 -12.36 -2.19 -31.35
CA VAL A 72 -11.58 -0.96 -31.50
C VAL A 72 -10.16 -1.23 -31.04
N VAL A 73 -9.20 -1.02 -31.94
CA VAL A 73 -7.76 -1.16 -31.67
C VAL A 73 -7.16 0.21 -31.34
N SER A 74 -6.48 0.33 -30.21
CA SER A 74 -5.68 1.48 -29.81
C SER A 74 -4.19 1.17 -30.00
N LEU A 75 -3.46 2.08 -30.66
CA LEU A 75 -2.04 1.88 -30.98
C LEU A 75 -1.13 2.80 -30.15
N TYR A 76 -0.14 2.25 -29.45
CA TYR A 76 0.88 3.02 -28.74
C TYR A 76 2.27 2.55 -29.20
N LYS A 77 2.96 3.38 -29.99
CA LYS A 77 4.32 3.09 -30.48
C LYS A 77 5.37 3.54 -29.47
N ALA A 78 6.42 2.72 -29.29
CA ALA A 78 7.58 3.03 -28.48
C ALA A 78 8.22 4.39 -28.89
N PRO A 79 8.79 5.18 -27.96
CA PRO A 79 8.85 4.97 -26.50
C PRO A 79 7.63 5.54 -25.75
N ARG A 80 6.59 5.98 -26.48
CA ARG A 80 5.42 6.70 -25.93
C ARG A 80 4.30 5.72 -25.61
N SER A 81 4.56 4.82 -24.66
CA SER A 81 3.58 3.87 -24.13
C SER A 81 3.77 3.72 -22.62
N TYR A 82 2.91 2.91 -21.97
CA TYR A 82 3.03 2.60 -20.55
C TYR A 82 4.36 1.91 -20.22
N THR A 83 4.72 0.82 -20.92
CA THR A 83 5.97 0.10 -20.66
C THR A 83 7.19 0.73 -21.34
N GLY A 84 7.00 1.66 -22.28
CA GLY A 84 8.08 2.16 -23.13
C GLY A 84 8.28 1.35 -24.42
N GLU A 85 7.65 0.19 -24.56
CA GLU A 85 7.66 -0.63 -25.78
C GLU A 85 6.42 -0.37 -26.66
N ASN A 86 6.27 -1.09 -27.76
CA ASN A 86 5.00 -1.07 -28.49
C ASN A 86 3.89 -1.72 -27.67
N ILE A 87 2.72 -1.07 -27.62
CA ILE A 87 1.51 -1.61 -27.01
C ILE A 87 0.38 -1.51 -28.04
N VAL A 88 -0.43 -2.57 -28.10
CA VAL A 88 -1.72 -2.56 -28.80
C VAL A 88 -2.80 -2.97 -27.81
N GLU A 89 -3.84 -2.16 -27.69
CA GLU A 89 -5.01 -2.50 -26.87
C GLU A 89 -6.19 -2.82 -27.79
N ILE A 90 -6.80 -3.99 -27.58
CA ILE A 90 -7.94 -4.49 -28.35
C ILE A 90 -9.16 -4.39 -27.43
N SER A 91 -10.02 -3.40 -27.70
CA SER A 91 -11.31 -3.26 -27.03
C SER A 91 -12.35 -4.09 -27.77
N CYS A 92 -12.78 -5.19 -27.15
CA CYS A 92 -13.72 -6.17 -27.68
C CYS A 92 -14.97 -6.26 -26.81
N HIS A 93 -15.99 -6.99 -27.25
CA HIS A 93 -17.15 -7.27 -26.41
C HIS A 93 -16.72 -8.06 -25.16
N GLY A 94 -17.27 -7.69 -24.00
CA GLY A 94 -16.88 -8.24 -22.70
C GLY A 94 -17.40 -9.66 -22.41
N SER A 95 -17.36 -10.55 -23.41
CA SER A 95 -17.63 -11.98 -23.27
C SER A 95 -16.34 -12.73 -22.95
N PRO A 96 -16.30 -13.55 -21.89
CA PRO A 96 -15.13 -14.38 -21.57
C PRO A 96 -14.71 -15.30 -22.73
N TYR A 97 -15.68 -15.80 -23.50
CA TYR A 97 -15.41 -16.61 -24.68
C TYR A 97 -14.65 -15.82 -25.77
N ILE A 98 -15.11 -14.59 -26.07
CA ILE A 98 -14.48 -13.73 -27.07
C ILE A 98 -13.06 -13.36 -26.64
N GLN A 99 -12.90 -12.97 -25.36
CA GLN A 99 -11.60 -12.64 -24.78
C GLN A 99 -10.61 -13.80 -24.95
N GLN A 100 -11.02 -15.03 -24.61
CA GLN A 100 -10.18 -16.21 -24.76
C GLN A 100 -9.81 -16.49 -26.23
N GLN A 101 -10.76 -16.35 -27.17
CA GLN A 101 -10.48 -16.55 -28.59
C GLN A 101 -9.45 -15.56 -29.13
N ILE A 102 -9.55 -14.28 -28.77
CA ILE A 102 -8.58 -13.26 -29.21
C ILE A 102 -7.21 -13.50 -28.56
N ILE A 103 -7.17 -13.85 -27.28
CA ILE A 103 -5.92 -14.22 -26.58
C ILE A 103 -5.25 -15.40 -27.27
N ASP A 104 -5.99 -16.47 -27.54
CA ASP A 104 -5.46 -17.66 -28.20
C ASP A 104 -4.93 -17.36 -29.60
N ALA A 105 -5.62 -16.49 -30.35
CA ALA A 105 -5.18 -16.03 -31.67
C ALA A 105 -3.86 -15.23 -31.57
N CYS A 106 -3.73 -14.37 -30.55
CA CYS A 106 -2.49 -13.66 -30.28
C CYS A 106 -1.34 -14.61 -29.91
N ILE A 107 -1.61 -15.63 -29.10
CA ILE A 107 -0.61 -16.64 -28.68
C ILE A 107 -0.15 -17.44 -29.90
N ARG A 108 -1.07 -17.93 -30.73
CA ARG A 108 -0.75 -18.62 -31.99
C ARG A 108 0.05 -17.74 -32.95
N ALA A 109 -0.16 -16.43 -32.91
CA ALA A 109 0.59 -15.46 -33.71
C ALA A 109 1.99 -15.14 -33.14
N GLY A 110 2.34 -15.64 -31.94
CA GLY A 110 3.68 -15.51 -31.35
C GLY A 110 3.75 -14.73 -30.04
N ALA A 111 2.61 -14.38 -29.43
CA ALA A 111 2.59 -13.84 -28.07
C ALA A 111 2.67 -14.94 -27.00
N ARG A 112 3.04 -14.59 -25.78
CA ARG A 112 2.92 -15.42 -24.58
C ARG A 112 1.90 -14.79 -23.61
N MET A 113 1.24 -15.58 -22.77
CA MET A 113 0.49 -15.01 -21.64
C MET A 113 1.39 -14.24 -20.69
N ALA A 114 1.01 -13.02 -20.33
CA ALA A 114 1.72 -12.22 -19.35
C ALA A 114 1.68 -12.86 -17.95
N LYS A 115 2.77 -12.73 -17.19
CA LYS A 115 2.82 -13.01 -15.76
C LYS A 115 2.12 -11.89 -14.96
N PRO A 116 1.73 -12.14 -13.70
CA PRO A 116 1.27 -11.08 -12.80
C PRO A 116 2.30 -9.94 -12.71
N GLY A 117 1.87 -8.68 -12.79
CA GLY A 117 2.78 -7.52 -12.68
C GLY A 117 3.70 -7.26 -13.87
N GLU A 118 3.69 -8.10 -14.91
CA GLU A 118 4.73 -8.08 -15.95
C GLU A 118 4.74 -6.77 -16.76
N TYR A 119 3.60 -6.11 -16.98
CA TYR A 119 3.57 -4.83 -17.70
C TYR A 119 4.21 -3.71 -16.88
N THR A 120 3.87 -3.63 -15.59
CA THR A 120 4.45 -2.65 -14.66
C THR A 120 5.93 -2.91 -14.46
N MET A 121 6.34 -4.19 -14.39
CA MET A 121 7.75 -4.57 -14.33
C MET A 121 8.52 -4.11 -15.57
N ARG A 122 8.00 -4.34 -16.78
CA ARG A 122 8.63 -3.82 -18.02
C ARG A 122 8.70 -2.29 -18.04
N ALA A 123 7.68 -1.60 -17.52
CA ALA A 123 7.72 -0.14 -17.37
C ALA A 123 8.87 0.31 -16.44
N PHE A 124 9.09 -0.40 -15.33
CA PHE A 124 10.22 -0.18 -14.44
C PHE A 124 11.57 -0.45 -15.13
N LEU A 125 11.73 -1.59 -15.79
CA LEU A 125 12.96 -1.96 -16.49
C LEU A 125 13.33 -0.98 -17.61
N ASN A 126 12.34 -0.42 -18.30
CA ASN A 126 12.54 0.60 -19.33
C ASN A 126 12.67 2.04 -18.76
N GLY A 127 12.76 2.19 -17.44
CA GLY A 127 12.95 3.49 -16.78
C GLY A 127 11.76 4.45 -16.88
N LYS A 128 10.56 3.93 -17.17
CA LYS A 128 9.32 4.72 -17.21
C LYS A 128 8.79 5.03 -15.81
N LEU A 129 9.11 4.16 -14.86
CA LEU A 129 8.76 4.23 -13.45
C LEU A 129 9.97 3.80 -12.63
N ASP A 130 10.14 4.35 -11.44
CA ASP A 130 10.99 3.73 -10.41
C ASP A 130 10.19 2.64 -9.65
N LEU A 131 10.87 1.86 -8.79
CA LEU A 131 10.22 0.75 -8.10
C LEU A 131 9.13 1.22 -7.12
N THR A 132 9.32 2.38 -6.50
CA THR A 132 8.34 2.95 -5.58
C THR A 132 7.06 3.35 -6.30
N GLN A 133 7.18 3.94 -7.49
CA GLN A 133 6.07 4.31 -8.35
C GLN A 133 5.35 3.06 -8.88
N ALA A 134 6.11 2.01 -9.23
CA ALA A 134 5.54 0.73 -9.63
C ALA A 134 4.68 0.12 -8.51
N GLU A 135 5.19 0.07 -7.27
CA GLU A 135 4.43 -0.37 -6.10
C GLU A 135 3.15 0.47 -5.87
N SER A 136 3.22 1.79 -6.05
CA SER A 136 2.06 2.67 -5.91
C SER A 136 0.96 2.41 -6.95
N VAL A 137 1.27 1.80 -8.10
CA VAL A 137 0.26 1.39 -9.08
C VAL A 137 -0.64 0.29 -8.50
N ALA A 138 -0.05 -0.70 -7.81
CA ALA A 138 -0.84 -1.72 -7.12
C ALA A 138 -1.67 -1.11 -5.99
N ASP A 139 -1.08 -0.24 -5.18
CA ASP A 139 -1.77 0.43 -4.07
C ASP A 139 -2.95 1.29 -4.57
N LEU A 140 -2.80 1.95 -5.72
CA LEU A 140 -3.87 2.73 -6.34
C LEU A 140 -5.05 1.84 -6.77
N ILE A 141 -4.76 0.69 -7.38
CA ILE A 141 -5.80 -0.24 -7.83
C ILE A 141 -6.52 -0.88 -6.64
N ALA A 142 -5.79 -1.18 -5.57
CA ALA A 142 -6.32 -1.75 -4.34
C ALA A 142 -7.02 -0.73 -3.43
N SER A 143 -6.87 0.58 -3.70
CA SER A 143 -7.44 1.63 -2.85
C SER A 143 -8.97 1.53 -2.76
N ASN A 144 -9.47 1.49 -1.52
CA ASN A 144 -10.89 1.40 -1.16
C ASN A 144 -11.32 2.53 -0.20
N SER A 145 -10.44 3.52 0.01
CA SER A 145 -10.72 4.74 0.77
C SER A 145 -10.14 5.98 0.07
N ALA A 146 -10.71 7.15 0.34
CA ALA A 146 -10.21 8.40 -0.23
C ALA A 146 -8.75 8.69 0.20
N ALA A 147 -8.41 8.39 1.45
CA ALA A 147 -7.05 8.58 1.98
C ALA A 147 -6.03 7.68 1.27
N SER A 148 -6.32 6.37 1.13
CA SER A 148 -5.44 5.42 0.44
C SER A 148 -5.24 5.79 -1.03
N HIS A 149 -6.32 6.22 -1.70
CA HIS A 149 -6.27 6.69 -3.08
C HIS A 149 -5.37 7.93 -3.25
N GLN A 150 -5.53 8.93 -2.38
CA GLN A 150 -4.74 10.16 -2.42
C GLN A 150 -3.25 9.89 -2.17
N THR A 151 -2.91 9.07 -1.17
CA THR A 151 -1.52 8.70 -0.88
C THR A 151 -0.89 7.94 -2.05
N ALA A 152 -1.59 6.94 -2.62
CA ALA A 152 -1.10 6.19 -3.77
C ALA A 152 -0.87 7.10 -5.00
N MET A 153 -1.75 8.07 -5.24
CA MET A 153 -1.59 9.06 -6.31
C MET A 153 -0.37 9.97 -6.12
N GLN A 154 -0.11 10.43 -4.89
CA GLN A 154 1.05 11.27 -4.58
C GLN A 154 2.37 10.50 -4.75
N GLN A 155 2.42 9.24 -4.33
CA GLN A 155 3.58 8.38 -4.53
C GLN A 155 3.81 8.04 -6.02
N MET A 156 2.75 7.76 -6.79
CA MET A 156 2.86 7.53 -8.24
C MET A 156 3.46 8.73 -8.97
N ARG A 157 3.22 9.96 -8.49
CA ARG A 157 3.84 11.21 -9.03
C ARG A 157 5.31 11.40 -8.62
N GLY A 158 5.87 10.47 -7.84
CA GLY A 158 7.26 10.46 -7.40
C GLY A 158 7.52 11.38 -6.20
N GLY A 159 6.56 11.53 -5.28
CA GLY A 159 6.67 12.41 -4.11
C GLY A 159 7.96 12.22 -3.31
N PHE A 160 8.08 11.11 -2.57
CA PHE A 160 9.26 10.84 -1.74
C PHE A 160 10.49 10.40 -2.55
N SER A 161 10.30 9.78 -3.73
CA SER A 161 11.38 9.30 -4.58
C SER A 161 12.29 10.44 -5.05
N LYS A 162 11.72 11.64 -5.26
CA LYS A 162 12.47 12.87 -5.55
C LYS A 162 13.32 13.31 -4.36
N GLU A 163 12.75 13.32 -3.15
CA GLU A 163 13.49 13.69 -1.93
C GLU A 163 14.67 12.74 -1.69
N LEU A 164 14.45 11.42 -1.83
CA LEU A 164 15.51 10.41 -1.67
C LEU A 164 16.56 10.48 -2.78
N SER A 165 16.16 10.78 -4.02
CA SER A 165 17.10 10.92 -5.14
C SER A 165 18.02 12.13 -4.97
N ALA A 166 17.48 13.26 -4.50
CA ALA A 166 18.28 14.45 -4.20
C ALA A 166 19.30 14.18 -3.08
N LEU A 167 18.87 13.52 -2.01
CA LEU A 167 19.77 13.11 -0.92
C LEU A 167 20.88 12.17 -1.43
N ARG A 168 20.50 11.18 -2.26
CA ARG A 168 21.44 10.24 -2.85
C ARG A 168 22.49 10.95 -3.71
N GLU A 169 22.07 11.89 -4.56
CA GLU A 169 22.99 12.65 -5.43
C GLU A 169 24.03 13.41 -4.59
N GLN A 170 23.59 14.06 -3.51
CA GLN A 170 24.47 14.77 -2.58
C GLN A 170 25.46 13.83 -1.88
N LEU A 171 25.00 12.64 -1.44
CA LEU A 171 25.86 11.62 -0.83
C LEU A 171 26.88 11.04 -1.82
N ILE A 172 26.51 10.85 -3.09
CA ILE A 172 27.44 10.40 -4.14
C ILE A 172 28.50 11.46 -4.38
N SER A 173 28.11 12.72 -4.55
CA SER A 173 29.05 13.83 -4.76
C SER A 173 30.06 13.91 -3.61
N PHE A 174 29.59 13.76 -2.36
CA PHE A 174 30.48 13.78 -1.22
C PHE A 174 31.39 12.53 -1.14
N SER A 175 30.86 11.34 -1.39
CA SER A 175 31.65 10.10 -1.45
C SER A 175 32.80 10.21 -2.45
N ALA A 176 32.56 10.83 -3.61
CA ALA A 176 33.58 11.04 -4.63
C ALA A 176 34.67 12.02 -4.17
N LEU A 177 34.33 13.06 -3.39
CA LEU A 177 35.32 13.99 -2.82
C LEU A 177 36.22 13.31 -1.79
N ILE A 178 35.66 12.45 -0.92
CA ILE A 178 36.45 11.65 0.02
C ILE A 178 37.37 10.69 -0.73
N GLU A 179 36.87 10.00 -1.75
CA GLU A 179 37.69 9.07 -2.55
C GLU A 179 38.86 9.80 -3.24
N LEU A 180 38.62 11.00 -3.78
CA LEU A 180 39.69 11.84 -4.31
C LEU A 180 40.71 12.26 -3.24
N GLU A 181 40.25 12.67 -2.05
CA GLU A 181 41.15 13.01 -0.93
C GLU A 181 42.04 11.83 -0.52
N LEU A 182 41.51 10.60 -0.55
CA LEU A 182 42.28 9.39 -0.28
C LEU A 182 43.32 9.12 -1.37
N ASP A 183 42.94 9.26 -2.65
CA ASP A 183 43.82 9.05 -3.82
C ASP A 183 44.98 10.07 -3.86
N PHE A 184 44.76 11.30 -3.37
CA PHE A 184 45.73 12.39 -3.34
C PHE A 184 46.27 12.70 -1.93
N SER A 185 46.19 11.75 -1.00
CA SER A 185 46.63 11.91 0.40
C SER A 185 48.10 12.31 0.60
N GLN A 186 48.94 12.21 -0.44
CA GLN A 186 50.34 12.67 -0.42
C GLN A 186 50.52 14.16 -0.75
N GLU A 187 49.49 14.82 -1.31
CA GLU A 187 49.57 16.20 -1.81
C GLU A 187 49.09 17.26 -0.79
N ASP A 188 48.69 16.85 0.42
CA ASP A 188 48.22 17.72 1.52
C ASP A 188 47.07 18.65 1.10
N VAL A 189 46.12 18.11 0.32
CA VAL A 189 44.95 18.83 -0.21
C VAL A 189 43.66 18.27 0.39
N GLU A 190 42.91 19.12 1.10
CA GLU A 190 41.54 18.81 1.55
C GLU A 190 40.54 19.14 0.44
N PHE A 191 39.85 18.12 -0.10
CA PHE A 191 38.85 18.31 -1.15
C PHE A 191 37.41 18.36 -0.61
N ALA A 192 37.17 17.81 0.59
CA ALA A 192 35.86 17.69 1.19
C ALA A 192 35.64 18.70 2.34
N ASP A 193 34.69 19.64 2.18
CA ASP A 193 34.28 20.52 3.28
C ASP A 193 33.46 19.73 4.32
N ARG A 194 34.11 19.37 5.43
CA ARG A 194 33.49 18.64 6.53
C ARG A 194 32.31 19.38 7.17
N THR A 195 32.29 20.71 7.15
CA THR A 195 31.18 21.52 7.71
C THR A 195 29.94 21.37 6.84
N GLN A 196 30.11 21.46 5.53
CA GLN A 196 29.03 21.26 4.56
C GLN A 196 28.48 19.83 4.66
N PHE A 197 29.35 18.84 4.84
CA PHE A 197 28.92 17.46 5.01
C PHE A 197 28.15 17.23 6.31
N TYR A 198 28.61 17.84 7.40
CA TYR A 198 27.93 17.78 8.68
C TYR A 198 26.49 18.30 8.58
N LYS A 199 26.31 19.40 7.84
CA LYS A 199 24.99 19.96 7.55
C LYS A 199 24.15 19.00 6.71
N LEU A 200 24.71 18.43 5.65
CA LEU A 200 24.05 17.45 4.79
C LEU A 200 23.55 16.24 5.59
N ILE A 201 24.39 15.65 6.46
CA ILE A 201 24.02 14.49 7.27
C ILE A 201 22.89 14.83 8.24
N ASN A 202 22.92 15.99 8.89
CA ASN A 202 21.82 16.41 9.78
C ASN A 202 20.52 16.63 9.02
N GLU A 203 20.56 17.25 7.84
CA GLU A 203 19.39 17.43 6.96
C GLU A 203 18.85 16.07 6.49
N ALA A 204 19.74 15.15 6.07
CA ALA A 204 19.40 13.79 5.68
C ALA A 204 18.70 13.03 6.82
N MET A 205 19.25 13.11 8.04
CA MET A 205 18.66 12.48 9.22
C MET A 205 17.26 13.04 9.51
N GLN A 206 17.05 14.36 9.39
CA GLN A 206 15.72 14.96 9.58
C GLN A 206 14.71 14.42 8.56
N VAL A 207 15.07 14.39 7.27
CA VAL A 207 14.22 13.87 6.20
C VAL A 207 13.90 12.39 6.41
N VAL A 208 14.93 11.56 6.64
CA VAL A 208 14.76 10.10 6.83
C VAL A 208 13.94 9.81 8.08
N LYS A 209 14.14 10.56 9.18
CA LYS A 209 13.34 10.41 10.39
C LYS A 209 11.87 10.71 10.13
N HIS A 210 11.59 11.86 9.50
CA HIS A 210 10.22 12.25 9.16
C HIS A 210 9.54 11.19 8.27
N LEU A 211 10.23 10.67 7.26
CA LEU A 211 9.71 9.61 6.40
C LEU A 211 9.48 8.30 7.16
N ALA A 212 10.41 7.88 8.03
CA ALA A 212 10.27 6.68 8.84
C ALA A 212 9.11 6.80 9.83
N ASP A 213 8.99 7.92 10.54
CA ASP A 213 7.93 8.18 11.50
C ASP A 213 6.54 8.22 10.82
N SER A 214 6.48 8.67 9.55
CA SER A 214 5.24 8.65 8.74
C SER A 214 4.70 7.25 8.45
N PHE A 215 5.50 6.19 8.60
CA PHE A 215 5.11 4.82 8.25
C PHE A 215 3.95 4.30 9.09
N GLN A 216 3.88 4.66 10.37
CA GLN A 216 2.77 4.24 11.24
C GLN A 216 1.43 4.70 10.67
N MET A 217 1.36 5.96 10.25
CA MET A 217 0.17 6.54 9.62
C MET A 217 -0.06 5.97 8.22
N GLY A 218 0.99 5.81 7.41
CA GLY A 218 0.87 5.22 6.09
C GLY A 218 0.37 3.78 6.12
N ASN A 219 0.76 3.00 7.13
CA ASN A 219 0.26 1.65 7.37
C ASN A 219 -1.22 1.65 7.75
N VAL A 220 -1.66 2.60 8.60
CA VAL A 220 -3.08 2.83 8.91
C VAL A 220 -3.88 3.20 7.67
N ILE A 221 -3.35 4.06 6.79
CA ILE A 221 -4.04 4.47 5.57
C ILE A 221 -4.13 3.31 4.57
N LYS A 222 -3.01 2.61 4.34
CA LYS A 222 -2.90 1.56 3.31
C LYS A 222 -3.65 0.31 3.72
N ASN A 223 -3.32 -0.21 4.90
CA ASN A 223 -3.92 -1.42 5.36
C ASN A 223 -5.24 -1.05 6.04
N GLY A 224 -5.27 -0.11 6.99
CA GLY A 224 -6.42 0.08 7.86
C GLY A 224 -6.10 -0.35 9.29
N VAL A 225 -7.04 -0.08 10.19
CA VAL A 225 -6.87 -0.30 11.63
C VAL A 225 -7.57 -1.58 12.03
N ASN A 226 -6.79 -2.54 12.50
CA ASN A 226 -7.32 -3.73 13.14
C ASN A 226 -8.02 -3.33 14.44
N THR A 227 -9.32 -3.56 14.51
CA THR A 227 -10.21 -3.03 15.55
C THR A 227 -10.94 -4.18 16.21
N ALA A 228 -10.73 -4.39 17.51
CA ALA A 228 -11.46 -5.40 18.27
C ALA A 228 -12.58 -4.75 19.08
N ILE A 229 -13.81 -5.26 18.98
CA ILE A 229 -14.94 -4.82 19.82
C ILE A 229 -15.10 -5.80 20.98
N VAL A 230 -14.68 -5.36 22.17
CA VAL A 230 -14.59 -6.23 23.36
C VAL A 230 -15.61 -5.78 24.40
N GLY A 231 -16.16 -6.72 25.14
CA GLY A 231 -17.11 -6.43 26.21
C GLY A 231 -17.83 -7.68 26.68
N LYS A 232 -18.43 -7.62 27.88
CA LYS A 232 -19.27 -8.72 28.40
C LYS A 232 -20.42 -9.07 27.44
N PRO A 233 -21.00 -10.29 27.52
CA PRO A 233 -22.28 -10.59 26.88
C PRO A 233 -23.31 -9.49 27.19
N ASN A 234 -24.18 -9.17 26.22
CA ASN A 234 -25.22 -8.14 26.35
C ASN A 234 -24.75 -6.67 26.52
N ALA A 235 -23.45 -6.37 26.43
CA ALA A 235 -22.95 -4.98 26.37
C ALA A 235 -23.43 -4.19 25.13
N GLY A 236 -24.02 -4.87 24.15
CA GLY A 236 -24.59 -4.28 22.93
C GLY A 236 -23.66 -4.28 21.71
N LYS A 237 -22.63 -5.16 21.69
CA LYS A 237 -21.61 -5.27 20.63
C LYS A 237 -22.22 -5.44 19.24
N SER A 238 -23.11 -6.42 19.10
CA SER A 238 -23.79 -6.70 17.83
C SER A 238 -24.71 -5.56 17.38
N THR A 239 -25.35 -4.86 18.33
CA THR A 239 -26.15 -3.66 18.02
C THR A 239 -25.27 -2.56 17.43
N LEU A 240 -24.15 -2.24 18.09
CA LEU A 240 -23.22 -1.23 17.60
C LEU A 240 -22.64 -1.59 16.23
N LEU A 241 -22.22 -2.84 16.06
CA LEU A 241 -21.67 -3.35 14.81
C LEU A 241 -22.66 -3.21 13.65
N ASN A 242 -23.92 -3.63 13.84
CA ASN A 242 -24.97 -3.45 12.83
C ASN A 242 -25.23 -1.96 12.53
N THR A 243 -25.25 -1.10 13.55
CA THR A 243 -25.39 0.35 13.38
C THR A 243 -24.26 0.92 12.52
N LEU A 244 -23.01 0.55 12.81
CA LEU A 244 -21.86 1.05 12.06
C LEU A 244 -21.80 0.52 10.62
N LEU A 245 -22.15 -0.76 10.39
CA LEU A 245 -22.14 -1.38 9.07
C LEU A 245 -23.21 -0.83 8.14
N ASN A 246 -24.42 -0.59 8.65
CA ASN A 246 -25.51 -0.09 7.83
C ASN A 246 -25.20 1.30 7.22
N GLU A 247 -24.39 2.10 7.91
CA GLU A 247 -24.02 3.45 7.47
C GLU A 247 -22.67 3.51 6.74
N ASN A 248 -21.68 2.67 7.11
CA ASN A 248 -20.27 2.89 6.73
C ASN A 248 -19.58 1.65 6.17
N ARG A 249 -20.33 0.64 5.71
CA ARG A 249 -19.72 -0.53 5.08
C ARG A 249 -18.87 -0.10 3.87
N ALA A 250 -17.58 -0.41 3.92
CA ALA A 250 -16.73 -0.20 2.77
C ALA A 250 -17.20 -1.13 1.64
N ILE A 251 -17.34 -0.59 0.43
CA ILE A 251 -17.58 -1.41 -0.77
C ILE A 251 -16.26 -2.13 -1.05
N VAL A 252 -16.13 -3.36 -0.57
CA VAL A 252 -15.00 -4.22 -0.92
C VAL A 252 -15.31 -4.85 -2.27
N SER A 253 -14.38 -4.74 -3.20
CA SER A 253 -14.46 -5.44 -4.49
C SER A 253 -14.30 -6.95 -4.25
N ASP A 254 -15.25 -7.75 -4.74
CA ASP A 254 -15.16 -9.21 -4.76
C ASP A 254 -14.10 -9.66 -5.78
N ILE A 255 -12.82 -9.46 -5.48
CA ILE A 255 -11.75 -10.11 -6.23
C ILE A 255 -11.71 -11.57 -5.77
N ALA A 256 -12.19 -12.47 -6.62
CA ALA A 256 -12.16 -13.91 -6.37
C ALA A 256 -10.71 -14.37 -6.11
N GLY A 257 -10.41 -14.80 -4.87
CA GLY A 257 -9.15 -15.47 -4.55
C GLY A 257 -8.49 -15.12 -3.21
N THR A 258 -8.94 -14.09 -2.46
CA THR A 258 -8.26 -13.68 -1.21
C THR A 258 -9.04 -13.95 0.08
N THR A 259 -10.26 -14.47 0.03
CA THR A 259 -11.04 -14.76 1.25
C THR A 259 -10.84 -16.20 1.74
N ARG A 260 -9.59 -16.63 1.93
CA ARG A 260 -9.32 -17.87 2.68
C ARG A 260 -9.22 -17.64 4.19
N ASP A 261 -9.09 -16.39 4.60
CA ASP A 261 -9.10 -15.99 5.99
C ASP A 261 -10.44 -15.33 6.31
N THR A 262 -10.91 -15.54 7.54
CA THR A 262 -12.15 -15.06 8.18
C THR A 262 -12.84 -13.88 7.50
N ILE A 263 -14.17 -13.93 7.37
CA ILE A 263 -15.00 -12.81 6.90
C ILE A 263 -14.75 -11.60 7.83
N GLU A 264 -13.80 -10.75 7.47
CA GLU A 264 -13.52 -9.49 8.16
C GLU A 264 -14.51 -8.44 7.66
N GLU A 265 -15.17 -7.78 8.59
CA GLU A 265 -16.03 -6.64 8.26
C GLU A 265 -15.21 -5.35 8.25
N ILE A 266 -15.37 -4.55 7.19
CA ILE A 266 -14.58 -3.34 6.98
C ILE A 266 -15.50 -2.11 7.04
N LEU A 267 -15.23 -1.21 7.97
CA LEU A 267 -15.88 0.09 8.09
C LEU A 267 -14.99 1.18 7.50
N ASN A 268 -15.57 2.12 6.76
CA ASN A 268 -14.88 3.34 6.34
C ASN A 268 -15.39 4.52 7.18
N ILE A 269 -14.57 4.97 8.12
CA ILE A 269 -14.89 6.11 9.00
C ILE A 269 -13.96 7.27 8.62
N GLN A 270 -14.55 8.34 8.08
CA GLN A 270 -13.81 9.55 7.66
C GLN A 270 -12.62 9.28 6.73
N GLY A 271 -12.72 8.26 5.87
CA GLY A 271 -11.65 7.89 4.93
C GLY A 271 -10.62 6.90 5.47
N ILE A 272 -10.73 6.49 6.74
CA ILE A 272 -9.89 5.46 7.35
C ILE A 272 -10.66 4.15 7.42
N LEU A 273 -10.01 3.05 7.02
CA LEU A 273 -10.59 1.72 7.14
C LEU A 273 -10.37 1.17 8.54
N PHE A 274 -11.44 0.72 9.17
CA PHE A 274 -11.41 -0.05 10.41
C PHE A 274 -11.81 -1.49 10.07
N ARG A 275 -10.86 -2.41 10.18
CA ARG A 275 -11.09 -3.85 10.03
C ARG A 275 -11.52 -4.42 11.36
N LEU A 276 -12.76 -4.85 11.44
CA LEU A 276 -13.30 -5.47 12.63
C LEU A 276 -12.74 -6.89 12.74
N ILE A 277 -11.85 -7.09 13.72
CA ILE A 277 -11.36 -8.43 14.03
C ILE A 277 -12.49 -9.16 14.73
N ASP A 278 -12.82 -10.33 14.18
CA ASP A 278 -13.93 -11.17 14.57
C ASP A 278 -13.95 -11.47 16.08
N THR A 279 -14.64 -10.62 16.82
CA THR A 279 -15.07 -10.81 18.21
C THR A 279 -16.59 -10.98 18.27
N ALA A 280 -17.28 -10.74 17.16
CA ALA A 280 -18.72 -10.90 16.97
C ALA A 280 -19.12 -12.29 16.42
N GLY A 281 -18.15 -13.10 16.01
CA GLY A 281 -18.21 -14.53 15.70
C GLY A 281 -18.25 -15.42 16.94
N ILE A 282 -18.48 -14.82 18.10
CA ILE A 282 -19.48 -15.36 19.03
C ILE A 282 -20.86 -15.17 18.37
N ARG A 283 -21.08 -15.76 17.19
CA ARG A 283 -22.42 -16.25 16.88
C ARG A 283 -22.65 -17.30 17.95
N GLU A 284 -23.70 -17.10 18.73
CA GLU A 284 -24.24 -18.02 19.74
C GLU A 284 -23.99 -19.49 19.34
N SER A 285 -22.84 -20.03 19.75
CA SER A 285 -22.68 -21.46 19.90
C SER A 285 -22.89 -21.68 21.38
N ASP A 286 -24.16 -21.94 21.73
CA ASP A 286 -24.46 -22.72 22.91
C ASP A 286 -23.53 -23.94 22.91
N ASP A 287 -23.00 -24.26 24.08
CA ASP A 287 -22.11 -25.38 24.42
C ASP A 287 -20.57 -25.19 24.32
N THR A 288 -20.00 -24.99 25.52
CA THR A 288 -18.81 -25.70 26.04
C THR A 288 -17.43 -25.48 25.40
N ILE A 289 -16.96 -24.23 25.21
CA ILE A 289 -15.52 -23.96 25.02
C ILE A 289 -15.08 -22.66 25.72
N GLU A 290 -15.11 -22.63 27.05
CA GLU A 290 -14.96 -21.39 27.82
C GLU A 290 -13.50 -20.99 28.17
N SER A 291 -12.50 -21.82 27.85
CA SER A 291 -11.07 -21.47 28.05
C SER A 291 -10.35 -21.07 26.75
N ILE A 292 -10.64 -21.75 25.63
CA ILE A 292 -10.05 -21.43 24.31
C ILE A 292 -10.59 -20.10 23.78
N GLY A 293 -11.86 -19.78 24.05
CA GLY A 293 -12.48 -18.51 23.67
C GLY A 293 -11.83 -17.29 24.33
N VAL A 294 -11.45 -17.40 25.61
CA VAL A 294 -10.79 -16.31 26.36
C VAL A 294 -9.37 -16.08 25.86
N GLN A 295 -8.58 -17.15 25.67
CA GLN A 295 -7.21 -17.03 25.17
C GLN A 295 -7.16 -16.43 23.76
N LYS A 296 -8.03 -16.91 22.85
CA LYS A 296 -8.13 -16.39 21.48
C LYS A 296 -8.63 -14.94 21.44
N THR A 297 -9.48 -14.54 22.37
CA THR A 297 -9.90 -13.14 22.52
C THR A 297 -8.74 -12.26 22.98
N MET A 298 -7.92 -12.72 23.94
CA MET A 298 -6.74 -11.99 24.40
C MET A 298 -5.65 -11.86 23.33
N GLU A 299 -5.46 -12.90 22.51
CA GLU A 299 -4.57 -12.83 21.33
C GLU A 299 -5.04 -11.74 20.34
N LYS A 300 -6.33 -11.73 20.01
CA LYS A 300 -6.93 -10.71 19.14
C LYS A 300 -6.86 -9.29 19.72
N ILE A 301 -6.99 -9.15 21.04
CA ILE A 301 -6.82 -7.87 21.75
C ILE A 301 -5.40 -7.33 21.59
N ARG A 302 -4.39 -8.21 21.65
CA ARG A 302 -2.99 -7.83 21.48
C ARG A 302 -2.63 -7.50 20.02
N GLU A 303 -3.29 -8.14 19.07
CA GLU A 303 -3.11 -7.89 17.64
C GLU A 303 -3.89 -6.67 17.13
N ALA A 304 -4.86 -6.18 17.91
CA ALA A 304 -5.67 -5.01 17.55
C ALA A 304 -4.84 -3.72 17.66
N GLY A 305 -4.89 -2.90 16.62
CA GLY A 305 -4.36 -1.54 16.65
C GLY A 305 -5.19 -0.61 17.54
N VAL A 306 -6.48 -0.92 17.72
CA VAL A 306 -7.36 -0.29 18.71
C VAL A 306 -8.40 -1.27 19.26
N VAL A 307 -8.63 -1.22 20.56
CA VAL A 307 -9.66 -2.00 21.26
C VAL A 307 -10.81 -1.09 21.66
N LEU A 308 -11.99 -1.36 21.11
CA LEU A 308 -13.23 -0.73 21.52
C LEU A 308 -13.84 -1.52 22.67
N TYR A 309 -13.57 -1.11 23.91
CA TYR A 309 -14.11 -1.78 25.09
C TYR A 309 -15.48 -1.20 25.44
N MET A 310 -16.52 -2.00 25.20
CA MET A 310 -17.90 -1.62 25.44
C MET A 310 -18.51 -2.32 26.66
N PHE A 311 -19.18 -1.56 27.50
CA PHE A 311 -19.84 -2.04 28.71
C PHE A 311 -21.24 -1.46 28.86
N ASP A 312 -22.11 -2.15 29.60
CA ASP A 312 -23.46 -1.68 29.92
C ASP A 312 -23.41 -0.81 31.18
N VAL A 313 -23.71 0.49 31.04
CA VAL A 313 -23.66 1.46 32.16
C VAL A 313 -24.58 1.08 33.32
N ASN A 314 -25.63 0.30 33.05
CA ASN A 314 -26.64 -0.10 34.05
C ASN A 314 -26.23 -1.35 34.83
N GLN A 315 -25.36 -2.20 34.27
CA GLN A 315 -24.97 -3.48 34.87
C GLN A 315 -23.55 -3.49 35.41
N THR A 316 -22.62 -2.82 34.73
CA THR A 316 -21.20 -2.81 35.09
C THR A 316 -20.95 -1.95 36.32
N SER A 317 -20.16 -2.45 37.27
CA SER A 317 -19.72 -1.69 38.45
C SER A 317 -18.45 -0.87 38.14
N VAL A 318 -18.12 0.10 38.98
CA VAL A 318 -16.92 0.93 38.82
C VAL A 318 -15.67 0.08 39.00
N GLU A 319 -15.69 -0.83 39.98
CA GLU A 319 -14.59 -1.73 40.31
C GLU A 319 -14.28 -2.68 39.15
N GLU A 320 -15.32 -3.29 38.56
CA GLU A 320 -15.17 -4.18 37.40
C GLU A 320 -14.53 -3.46 36.21
N LEU A 321 -14.94 -2.21 35.95
CA LEU A 321 -14.37 -1.42 34.85
C LEU A 321 -12.91 -1.05 35.14
N GLN A 322 -12.59 -0.70 36.38
CA GLN A 322 -11.23 -0.36 36.79
C GLN A 322 -10.27 -1.55 36.65
N GLU A 323 -10.68 -2.75 37.04
CA GLU A 323 -9.87 -3.97 36.87
C GLU A 323 -9.50 -4.22 35.41
N GLN A 324 -10.44 -3.99 34.48
CA GLN A 324 -10.19 -4.15 33.04
C GLN A 324 -9.26 -3.06 32.49
N ILE A 325 -9.43 -1.82 32.94
CA ILE A 325 -8.53 -0.71 32.62
C ILE A 325 -7.10 -1.02 33.05
N ASP A 326 -6.93 -1.55 34.27
CA ASP A 326 -5.63 -1.90 34.80
C ASP A 326 -4.99 -3.07 34.03
N ALA A 327 -5.80 -4.06 33.62
CA ALA A 327 -5.34 -5.12 32.73
C ALA A 327 -4.88 -4.58 31.37
N PHE A 328 -5.64 -3.68 30.74
CA PHE A 328 -5.24 -3.06 29.46
C PHE A 328 -3.98 -2.19 29.59
N LYS A 329 -3.85 -1.43 30.68
CA LYS A 329 -2.63 -0.65 30.94
C LYS A 329 -1.41 -1.54 31.13
N LYS A 330 -1.56 -2.64 31.87
CA LYS A 330 -0.49 -3.61 32.12
C LYS A 330 0.04 -4.22 30.81
N ASP A 331 -0.86 -4.54 29.89
CA ASP A 331 -0.52 -5.14 28.59
C ASP A 331 -0.27 -4.07 27.50
N ASN A 332 -0.21 -2.78 27.86
CA ASN A 332 -0.02 -1.63 26.95
C ASN A 332 -0.99 -1.63 25.75
N ILE A 333 -2.24 -2.03 25.99
CA ILE A 333 -3.29 -2.09 24.98
C ILE A 333 -3.76 -0.67 24.65
N ASN A 334 -3.90 -0.38 23.35
CA ASN A 334 -4.51 0.86 22.88
C ASN A 334 -6.04 0.73 22.88
N TYR A 335 -6.74 1.28 23.88
CA TYR A 335 -8.20 1.12 24.02
C TYR A 335 -8.99 2.44 24.03
N LEU A 336 -10.28 2.32 23.70
CA LEU A 336 -11.33 3.33 23.86
C LEU A 336 -12.47 2.75 24.69
N LEU A 337 -12.86 3.46 25.75
CA LEU A 337 -13.94 3.06 26.66
C LEU A 337 -15.29 3.57 26.15
N VAL A 338 -16.27 2.67 26.02
CA VAL A 338 -17.62 2.99 25.56
C VAL A 338 -18.67 2.47 26.53
N GLY A 339 -19.31 3.39 27.25
CA GLY A 339 -20.47 3.10 28.09
C GLY A 339 -21.75 3.13 27.24
N ASN A 340 -22.35 1.96 27.01
CA ASN A 340 -23.55 1.81 26.19
C ASN A 340 -24.83 1.73 27.04
N LYS A 341 -26.00 1.91 26.40
CA LYS A 341 -27.36 1.90 27.00
C LYS A 341 -27.64 3.07 27.95
N THR A 342 -27.18 4.25 27.55
CA THR A 342 -27.37 5.50 28.31
C THR A 342 -28.82 5.97 28.37
N ASP A 343 -29.69 5.43 27.52
CA ASP A 343 -31.11 5.74 27.41
C ASP A 343 -31.94 5.36 28.65
N ILE A 344 -31.43 4.50 29.53
CA ILE A 344 -32.18 4.02 30.72
C ILE A 344 -32.07 4.99 31.90
N ALA A 345 -30.85 5.22 32.39
CA ALA A 345 -30.60 6.09 33.56
C ALA A 345 -30.36 7.56 33.17
N GLY A 346 -30.06 7.84 31.89
CA GLY A 346 -29.68 9.15 31.39
C GLY A 346 -28.19 9.49 31.59
N LEU A 347 -27.67 10.37 30.73
CA LEU A 347 -26.23 10.71 30.66
C LEU A 347 -25.65 11.23 31.98
N ALA A 348 -26.34 12.14 32.67
CA ALA A 348 -25.84 12.75 33.91
C ALA A 348 -25.67 11.74 35.04
N ALA A 349 -26.61 10.78 35.18
CA ALA A 349 -26.52 9.73 36.19
C ALA A 349 -25.35 8.78 35.90
N ASN A 350 -25.13 8.43 34.62
CA ASN A 350 -24.02 7.58 34.20
C ASN A 350 -22.66 8.27 34.43
N GLN A 351 -22.55 9.55 34.06
CA GLN A 351 -21.34 10.34 34.32
C GLN A 351 -21.02 10.45 35.81
N ALA A 352 -22.04 10.65 36.66
CA ALA A 352 -21.85 10.67 38.11
C ALA A 352 -21.38 9.31 38.67
N LYS A 353 -21.95 8.21 38.17
CA LYS A 353 -21.57 6.84 38.58
C LYS A 353 -20.11 6.52 38.29
N PHE A 354 -19.58 6.94 37.13
CA PHE A 354 -18.21 6.64 36.69
C PHE A 354 -17.28 7.87 36.73
N ALA A 355 -17.58 8.88 37.55
CA ALA A 355 -16.84 10.16 37.56
C ALA A 355 -15.32 10.01 37.85
N GLY A 356 -14.91 8.93 38.52
CA GLY A 356 -13.50 8.62 38.79
C GLY A 356 -12.73 8.00 37.62
N ILE A 357 -13.40 7.72 36.49
CA ILE A 357 -12.80 7.09 35.32
C ILE A 357 -12.85 8.07 34.16
N GLU A 358 -11.66 8.51 33.73
CA GLU A 358 -11.53 9.44 32.62
C GLU A 358 -11.78 8.77 31.27
N ASN A 359 -12.09 9.59 30.27
CA ASN A 359 -12.13 9.20 28.85
C ASN A 359 -13.19 8.15 28.45
N ILE A 360 -14.26 8.00 29.23
CA ILE A 360 -15.43 7.22 28.80
C ILE A 360 -16.23 8.01 27.77
N LEU A 361 -16.56 7.37 26.64
CA LEU A 361 -17.59 7.85 25.73
C LEU A 361 -18.91 7.16 26.04
N TYR A 362 -19.98 7.94 26.18
CA TYR A 362 -21.31 7.44 26.51
C TYR A 362 -22.18 7.42 25.25
N ILE A 363 -22.77 6.27 24.92
CA ILE A 363 -23.60 6.09 23.72
C ILE A 363 -24.89 5.33 24.02
N SER A 364 -25.87 5.47 23.13
CA SER A 364 -26.96 4.50 23.00
C SER A 364 -26.95 3.93 21.59
N ALA A 365 -26.33 2.75 21.44
CA ALA A 365 -26.18 2.10 20.13
C ALA A 365 -27.52 1.78 19.45
N ARG A 366 -28.57 1.54 20.25
CA ARG A 366 -29.93 1.24 19.77
C ARG A 366 -30.68 2.49 19.31
N GLN A 367 -30.46 3.63 19.97
CA GLN A 367 -31.11 4.90 19.64
C GLN A 367 -30.30 5.75 18.65
N HIS A 368 -29.13 5.25 18.21
CA HIS A 368 -28.19 5.98 17.35
C HIS A 368 -27.67 7.28 17.98
N GLU A 369 -27.63 7.37 19.31
CA GLU A 369 -27.13 8.54 20.02
C GLU A 369 -25.62 8.47 20.23
N HIS A 370 -24.92 9.58 19.96
CA HIS A 370 -23.47 9.74 20.13
C HIS A 370 -22.61 8.76 19.29
N ILE A 371 -23.17 8.21 18.21
CA ILE A 371 -22.43 7.35 17.27
C ILE A 371 -21.42 8.15 16.44
N GLU A 372 -21.74 9.40 16.07
CA GLU A 372 -20.77 10.27 15.39
C GLU A 372 -19.59 10.63 16.30
N ASP A 373 -19.85 10.93 17.59
CA ASP A 373 -18.79 11.19 18.56
C ASP A 373 -17.86 9.97 18.73
N LEU A 374 -18.42 8.75 18.61
CA LEU A 374 -17.63 7.52 18.60
C LEU A 374 -16.73 7.42 17.37
N LYS A 375 -17.26 7.75 16.18
CA LYS A 375 -16.50 7.78 14.93
C LYS A 375 -15.34 8.77 15.02
N ASP A 376 -15.61 10.00 15.46
CA ASP A 376 -14.59 11.05 15.65
C ASP A 376 -13.49 10.59 16.62
N ARG A 377 -13.88 9.97 17.73
CA ARG A 377 -12.93 9.55 18.75
C ARG A 377 -12.10 8.35 18.32
N LEU A 378 -12.66 7.43 17.54
CA LEU A 378 -11.92 6.33 16.92
C LEU A 378 -10.87 6.86 15.93
N VAL A 379 -11.24 7.80 15.07
CA VAL A 379 -10.33 8.44 14.11
C VAL A 379 -9.22 9.18 14.86
N HIS A 380 -9.56 10.04 15.81
CA HIS A 380 -8.57 10.79 16.60
C HIS A 380 -7.60 9.87 17.37
N LYS A 381 -8.08 8.74 17.90
CA LYS A 381 -7.25 7.78 18.64
C LYS A 381 -6.18 7.11 17.78
N VAL A 382 -6.47 6.95 16.49
CA VAL A 382 -5.55 6.34 15.53
C VAL A 382 -4.65 7.41 14.89
N MET A 383 -5.19 8.62 14.70
CA MET A 383 -4.49 9.75 14.09
C MET A 383 -3.63 10.57 15.06
N SER A 384 -3.57 10.24 16.36
CA SER A 384 -2.82 11.03 17.35
C SER A 384 -1.32 11.16 17.00
N GLY A 385 -1.01 12.31 16.39
CA GLY A 385 0.28 12.85 15.97
C GLY A 385 -0.05 14.07 15.11
N ASP A 386 0.53 15.25 15.38
CA ASP A 386 0.31 16.43 14.54
C ASP A 386 0.80 16.13 13.12
N ILE A 387 -0.13 15.85 12.20
CA ILE A 387 0.22 15.47 10.82
C ILE A 387 -0.45 16.44 9.87
N ASN A 388 0.40 17.21 9.20
CA ASN A 388 0.04 17.90 7.97
C ASN A 388 -0.38 16.86 6.93
N THR A 389 -1.63 16.90 6.48
CA THR A 389 -2.17 16.09 5.38
C THR A 389 -1.46 16.31 4.04
N GLU A 390 -0.58 17.31 3.95
CA GLU A 390 0.27 17.60 2.78
C GLU A 390 1.63 16.89 2.82
N ALA A 391 2.02 16.29 3.95
CA ALA A 391 3.31 15.67 4.13
C ALA A 391 3.42 14.35 3.35
N THR A 392 4.61 14.08 2.83
CA THR A 392 4.93 12.84 2.11
C THR A 392 4.87 11.62 3.06
N ILE A 393 4.01 10.63 2.77
CA ILE A 393 3.76 9.46 3.63
C ILE A 393 4.34 8.17 3.04
N VAL A 394 5.05 7.39 3.87
CA VAL A 394 5.55 6.05 3.53
C VAL A 394 4.51 4.99 3.90
N THR A 395 4.12 4.14 2.95
CA THR A 395 3.07 3.11 3.16
C THR A 395 3.61 1.68 3.15
N ASN A 396 4.83 1.44 2.66
CA ASN A 396 5.39 0.10 2.48
C ASN A 396 6.39 -0.25 3.59
N ALA A 397 6.19 -1.41 4.23
CA ALA A 397 7.09 -1.93 5.26
C ALA A 397 8.52 -2.13 4.75
N ARG A 398 8.68 -2.48 3.46
CA ARG A 398 9.99 -2.58 2.80
C ARG A 398 10.74 -1.25 2.83
N HIS A 399 10.06 -0.16 2.49
CA HIS A 399 10.64 1.18 2.54
C HIS A 399 10.99 1.59 3.97
N HIS A 400 10.11 1.31 4.92
CA HIS A 400 10.38 1.59 6.32
C HIS A 400 11.62 0.86 6.83
N ALA A 401 11.75 -0.44 6.56
CA ALA A 401 12.94 -1.22 6.95
C ALA A 401 14.23 -0.65 6.34
N ALA A 402 14.20 -0.30 5.05
CA ALA A 402 15.35 0.32 4.40
C ALA A 402 15.65 1.72 4.98
N LEU A 403 14.64 2.54 5.27
CA LEU A 403 14.82 3.85 5.93
C LEU A 403 15.43 3.72 7.33
N GLN A 404 15.09 2.67 8.08
CA GLN A 404 15.73 2.38 9.37
C GLN A 404 17.22 2.07 9.22
N GLU A 405 17.60 1.29 8.20
CA GLU A 405 19.02 1.01 7.89
C GLU A 405 19.76 2.25 7.34
N VAL A 406 19.08 3.10 6.56
CA VAL A 406 19.62 4.41 6.15
C VAL A 406 19.87 5.29 7.36
N MET A 407 18.90 5.40 8.29
CA MET A 407 19.05 6.17 9.53
C MET A 407 20.23 5.67 10.35
N LYS A 408 20.35 4.35 10.53
CA LYS A 408 21.48 3.74 11.23
C LYS A 408 22.81 4.10 10.57
N SER A 409 22.89 3.99 9.24
CA SER A 409 24.09 4.33 8.48
C SER A 409 24.43 5.83 8.58
N LEU A 410 23.44 6.72 8.57
CA LEU A 410 23.65 8.17 8.78
C LEU A 410 24.15 8.48 10.19
N ILE A 411 23.66 7.78 11.22
CA ILE A 411 24.16 7.89 12.59
C ILE A 411 25.61 7.41 12.66
N ASP A 412 25.94 6.29 12.01
CA ASP A 412 27.31 5.76 11.95
C ASP A 412 28.26 6.78 11.28
N VAL A 413 27.86 7.36 10.14
CA VAL A 413 28.61 8.46 9.47
C VAL A 413 28.80 9.65 10.41
N LYS A 414 27.74 10.10 11.08
CA LYS A 414 27.80 11.24 12.01
C LYS A 414 28.77 10.97 13.16
N ASN A 415 28.69 9.78 13.76
CA ASN A 415 29.61 9.36 14.81
C ASN A 415 31.04 9.28 14.29
N GLY A 416 31.24 8.85 13.04
CA GLY A 416 32.54 8.84 12.39
C GLY A 416 33.13 10.24 12.24
N LEU A 417 32.30 11.22 11.87
CA LEU A 417 32.72 12.63 11.80
C LEU A 417 33.06 13.19 13.18
N ASP A 418 32.24 12.91 14.20
CA ASP A 418 32.47 13.34 15.58
C ASP A 418 33.79 12.82 16.15
N ASN A 419 34.12 11.57 15.83
CA ASN A 419 35.35 10.92 16.28
C ASN A 419 36.53 11.14 15.32
N GLN A 420 36.38 11.99 14.30
CA GLN A 420 37.42 12.30 13.31
C GLN A 420 38.00 11.05 12.64
N LEU A 421 37.15 10.07 12.31
CA LEU A 421 37.58 8.88 11.58
C LEU A 421 38.21 9.26 10.23
N PRO A 422 39.18 8.46 9.75
CA PRO A 422 39.75 8.66 8.43
C PRO A 422 38.72 8.41 7.32
N GLY A 423 38.96 9.01 6.15
CA GLY A 423 38.03 9.03 5.03
C GLY A 423 37.68 7.64 4.48
N ASP A 424 38.58 6.67 4.61
CA ASP A 424 38.38 5.29 4.16
C ASP A 424 37.27 4.60 4.94
N LEU A 425 37.22 4.77 6.27
CA LEU A 425 36.14 4.26 7.11
C LEU A 425 34.82 5.00 6.86
N LEU A 426 34.86 6.33 6.73
CA LEU A 426 33.67 7.13 6.40
C LEU A 426 33.06 6.72 5.06
N SER A 427 33.90 6.43 4.05
CA SER A 427 33.45 6.00 2.72
C SER A 427 32.64 4.69 2.77
N LEU A 428 32.97 3.78 3.69
CA LEU A 428 32.26 2.53 3.86
C LEU A 428 30.81 2.74 4.35
N ASP A 429 30.63 3.60 5.34
CA ASP A 429 29.32 3.92 5.90
C ASP A 429 28.46 4.70 4.89
N ILE A 430 29.06 5.60 4.11
CA ILE A 430 28.39 6.31 3.01
C ILE A 430 27.94 5.31 1.93
N ARG A 431 28.79 4.37 1.52
CA ARG A 431 28.41 3.31 0.56
C ARG A 431 27.25 2.46 1.09
N ARG A 432 27.25 2.13 2.38
CA ARG A 432 26.13 1.41 3.02
C ARG A 432 24.83 2.23 3.00
N CYS A 433 24.90 3.53 3.29
CA CYS A 433 23.75 4.42 3.17
C CYS A 433 23.21 4.48 1.72
N LEU A 434 24.10 4.64 0.73
CA LEU A 434 23.76 4.65 -0.69
C LEU A 434 23.16 3.32 -1.17
N HIS A 435 23.59 2.19 -0.59
CA HIS A 435 23.03 0.88 -0.88
C HIS A 435 21.55 0.81 -0.50
N PHE A 436 21.20 1.10 0.76
CA PHE A 436 19.80 1.05 1.23
C PHE A 436 18.89 2.10 0.58
N LEU A 437 19.43 3.29 0.25
CA LEU A 437 18.70 4.26 -0.58
C LEU A 437 18.41 3.71 -2.00
N GLY A 438 19.35 2.95 -2.57
CA GLY A 438 19.21 2.30 -3.87
C GLY A 438 18.19 1.16 -3.86
N GLU A 439 18.07 0.42 -2.76
CA GLU A 439 17.06 -0.64 -2.60
C GLU A 439 15.63 -0.07 -2.61
N ILE A 440 15.40 1.11 -2.01
CA ILE A 440 14.08 1.75 -1.99
C ILE A 440 13.63 2.08 -3.41
N THR A 441 14.47 2.78 -4.17
CA THR A 441 14.18 3.27 -5.53
C THR A 441 14.25 2.19 -6.61
N GLY A 442 14.79 1.01 -6.29
CA GLY A 442 14.96 -0.08 -7.24
C GLY A 442 16.28 -0.05 -8.02
N GLN A 443 17.13 0.96 -7.80
CA GLN A 443 18.42 1.09 -8.50
C GLN A 443 19.41 -0.03 -8.13
N ILE A 444 19.22 -0.64 -6.96
CA ILE A 444 19.96 -1.82 -6.50
C ILE A 444 18.92 -2.85 -6.10
N THR A 445 18.62 -3.80 -6.98
CA THR A 445 17.65 -4.88 -6.73
C THR A 445 18.15 -6.18 -7.32
N ASN A 446 17.75 -7.30 -6.70
CA ASN A 446 17.98 -8.63 -7.24
C ASN A 446 16.69 -9.18 -7.89
N GLU A 447 16.81 -10.05 -8.88
CA GLU A 447 15.68 -10.59 -9.65
C GLU A 447 14.59 -11.21 -8.76
N ASP A 448 14.98 -11.99 -7.74
CA ASP A 448 14.03 -12.63 -6.81
C ASP A 448 13.14 -11.62 -6.05
N GLN A 449 13.69 -10.45 -5.72
CA GLN A 449 12.91 -9.41 -5.03
C GLN A 449 11.91 -8.75 -5.98
N LEU A 450 12.31 -8.52 -7.23
CA LEU A 450 11.40 -7.98 -8.25
C LEU A 450 10.26 -8.95 -8.51
N ASP A 451 10.57 -10.23 -8.70
CA ASP A 451 9.57 -11.28 -8.89
C ASP A 451 8.59 -11.36 -7.70
N PHE A 452 9.08 -11.30 -6.47
CA PHE A 452 8.22 -11.28 -5.28
C PHE A 452 7.30 -10.04 -5.24
N ILE A 453 7.81 -8.85 -5.56
CA ILE A 453 7.01 -7.61 -5.57
C ILE A 453 5.91 -7.69 -6.64
N PHE A 454 6.28 -8.03 -7.88
CA PHE A 454 5.34 -8.07 -9.00
C PHE A 454 4.39 -9.27 -8.96
N SER A 455 4.73 -10.35 -8.27
CA SER A 455 3.82 -11.49 -8.04
C SER A 455 2.52 -11.11 -7.33
N LYS A 456 2.52 -10.00 -6.57
CA LYS A 456 1.35 -9.49 -5.83
C LYS A 456 0.43 -8.63 -6.68
N PHE A 457 0.79 -8.34 -7.92
CA PHE A 457 0.01 -7.54 -8.85
C PHE A 457 -1.02 -8.41 -9.58
N CYS A 458 -2.00 -7.77 -10.22
CA CYS A 458 -2.94 -8.47 -11.09
C CYS A 458 -2.27 -8.88 -12.41
N ILE A 459 -2.84 -9.87 -13.09
CA ILE A 459 -2.50 -10.15 -14.49
C ILE A 459 -3.09 -9.01 -15.35
N GLY A 460 -2.29 -8.46 -16.28
CA GLY A 460 -2.71 -7.33 -17.15
C GLY A 460 -2.20 -5.96 -16.74
N LYS A 461 -1.57 -5.85 -15.56
CA LYS A 461 -0.80 -4.68 -15.11
C LYS A 461 0.39 -5.12 -14.30
#